data_AF-A0A373ZLL9-F1
#
_entry.id   AF-A0A373ZLL9-F1
#
_cell.length_a   1.000
_cell.length_b   1.000
_cell.length_c   1.000
_cell.angle_alpha   90.00
_cell.angle_beta   90.00
_cell.angle_gamma   90.00
#
_symmetry.space_group_name_H-M   'P 1'
#
loop_
_entity.id
_entity.type
_entity.pdbx_description
1 polymer ?
#
loop_
_entity_poly.entity_id
_entity_poly.type
_entity_poly.pdbx_seq_one_letter_code
_entity_poly.pdbx_strand_id
1 'polypeptide(L)'
;MSKCKTVTLRKRKIKNGTQYSLCLDYYPGYRDNVTMRVITREALGIYIFAKPANQQERDFNARMMKKAVILRNQRYEAIFNENNGFFDKTKMKGDFLAYFKGLADR
;
A
#
# COMPACT_ATOMS: atom_id res chain seq x y z
N MET A 1 -5.20 11.54 17.36
CA MET A 1 -5.16 10.23 16.64
C MET A 1 -3.73 9.73 16.64
N SER A 2 -3.51 8.45 16.94
CA SER A 2 -2.17 7.85 16.85
C SER A 2 -1.74 7.74 15.39
N LYS A 3 -0.50 8.15 15.07
CA LYS A 3 0.04 8.01 13.71
C LYS A 3 0.19 6.52 13.35
N CYS A 4 0.00 6.16 12.08
CA CYS A 4 0.22 4.78 11.62
C CYS A 4 1.67 4.37 11.87
N LYS A 5 1.91 3.17 12.42
CA LYS A 5 3.26 2.73 12.80
C LYS A 5 3.75 1.53 11.99
N THR A 6 2.84 0.64 11.61
CA THR A 6 3.19 -0.62 10.97
C THR A 6 2.44 -0.82 9.66
N VAL A 7 3.14 -1.41 8.70
CA VAL A 7 2.60 -1.88 7.42
C VAL A 7 2.98 -3.33 7.26
N THR A 8 1.99 -4.21 7.18
CA THR A 8 2.22 -5.65 7.09
C THR A 8 1.61 -6.21 5.82
N LEU A 9 2.36 -7.05 5.11
CA LEU A 9 1.87 -7.76 3.94
C LEU A 9 1.07 -8.99 4.39
N ARG A 10 -0.18 -9.08 3.95
CA ARG A 10 -1.12 -10.12 4.35
C ARG A 10 -1.65 -10.84 3.11
N LYS A 11 -2.01 -12.11 3.30
CA LYS A 11 -2.63 -12.96 2.29
C LYS A 11 -4.08 -13.18 2.67
N ARG A 12 -5.00 -12.95 1.74
CA ARG A 12 -6.43 -13.23 1.90
C ARG A 12 -6.88 -14.26 0.89
N LYS A 13 -7.49 -15.36 1.34
CA LYS A 13 -8.06 -16.37 0.42
C LYS A 13 -9.18 -15.73 -0.41
N ILE A 14 -9.18 -16.01 -1.71
CA ILE A 14 -10.21 -15.62 -2.67
C ILE A 14 -10.54 -16.80 -3.59
N LYS A 15 -11.56 -16.66 -4.43
CA LYS A 15 -11.98 -17.67 -5.42
C LYS A 15 -12.04 -19.07 -4.81
N ASN A 16 -12.84 -19.20 -3.75
CA ASN A 16 -13.02 -20.44 -2.99
C ASN A 16 -11.71 -21.07 -2.47
N GLY A 17 -10.69 -20.23 -2.21
CA GLY A 17 -9.41 -20.66 -1.66
C GLY A 17 -8.39 -21.13 -2.68
N THR A 18 -8.66 -20.99 -3.98
CA THR A 18 -7.72 -21.33 -5.06
C THR A 18 -6.60 -20.29 -5.23
N GLN A 19 -6.88 -19.03 -4.87
CA GLN A 19 -5.92 -17.93 -4.96
C GLN A 19 -5.84 -17.15 -3.64
N TYR A 20 -4.69 -16.51 -3.42
CA TYR A 20 -4.55 -15.45 -2.42
C TYR A 20 -4.50 -14.09 -3.11
N SER A 21 -5.29 -13.14 -2.59
CA SER A 21 -5.11 -11.71 -2.84
C SER A 21 -4.12 -11.17 -1.80
N LEU A 22 -3.13 -10.40 -2.26
CA LEU A 22 -2.17 -9.72 -1.40
C LEU A 22 -2.69 -8.33 -1.03
N CYS A 23 -2.59 -7.99 0.25
CA CYS A 23 -3.02 -6.70 0.78
C CYS A 23 -2.05 -6.20 1.86
N LEU A 24 -2.05 -4.91 2.10
CA LEU A 24 -1.33 -4.28 3.20
C LEU A 24 -2.31 -3.98 4.32
N ASP A 25 -1.99 -4.42 5.53
CA ASP A 25 -2.70 -4.05 6.75
C ASP A 25 -1.88 -3.00 7.51
N TYR A 26 -2.55 -1.93 7.92
CA TYR A 26 -2.00 -0.75 8.59
C TYR A 26 -2.45 -0.69 10.04
N TYR A 27 -1.51 -0.52 10.97
CA TYR A 27 -1.86 -0.35 12.39
C TYR A 27 -0.99 0.69 13.12
N PRO A 28 -1.61 1.62 13.87
CA PRO A 28 -2.99 2.09 13.70
C PRO A 28 -3.28 2.49 12.24
N GLY A 29 -4.55 2.56 11.82
CA GLY A 29 -4.88 3.01 10.47
C GLY A 29 -4.37 4.43 10.19
N TYR A 30 -4.05 4.74 8.94
CA TYR A 30 -3.68 6.11 8.54
C TYR A 30 -4.91 6.86 8.01
N ARG A 31 -4.91 8.18 8.08
CA ARG A 31 -5.97 9.01 7.50
C ARG A 31 -5.58 9.37 6.08
N ASP A 32 -6.44 9.03 5.12
CA ASP A 32 -6.24 9.45 3.74
C ASP A 32 -6.64 10.92 3.59
N ASN A 33 -5.74 11.74 3.04
CA ASN A 33 -5.95 13.19 2.97
C ASN A 33 -6.98 13.61 1.90
N VAL A 34 -7.30 12.73 0.96
CA VAL A 34 -8.26 13.00 -0.12
C VAL A 34 -9.68 12.62 0.32
N THR A 35 -9.86 11.38 0.75
CA THR A 35 -11.17 10.85 1.16
C THR A 35 -11.51 11.15 2.62
N MET A 36 -10.54 11.61 3.42
CA MET A 36 -10.62 11.86 4.86
C MET A 36 -10.95 10.62 5.71
N ARG A 37 -10.97 9.42 5.11
CA ARG A 37 -11.25 8.14 5.77
C ARG A 37 -10.01 7.57 6.43
N VAL A 38 -10.21 6.81 7.51
CA VAL A 38 -9.16 6.02 8.12
C VAL A 38 -9.03 4.70 7.35
N ILE A 39 -7.88 4.50 6.72
CA ILE A 39 -7.55 3.29 5.97
C ILE A 39 -6.75 2.35 6.87
N THR A 40 -7.28 1.15 7.06
CA THR A 40 -6.62 0.07 7.80
C THR A 40 -6.15 -1.06 6.87
N ARG A 41 -6.63 -1.08 5.63
CA ARG A 41 -6.29 -2.10 4.64
C ARG A 41 -6.26 -1.53 3.23
N GLU A 42 -5.24 -1.91 2.45
CA GLU A 42 -5.10 -1.59 1.03
C GLU A 42 -4.93 -2.88 0.23
N ALA A 43 -5.77 -3.10 -0.77
CA ALA A 43 -5.61 -4.23 -1.69
C ALA A 43 -4.55 -3.89 -2.76
N LEU A 44 -3.56 -4.77 -2.97
CA LEU A 44 -2.49 -4.51 -3.94
C LEU A 44 -2.86 -4.87 -5.38
N GLY A 45 -4.01 -5.52 -5.61
CA GLY A 45 -4.38 -6.08 -6.91
C GLY A 45 -3.46 -7.23 -7.37
N ILE A 46 -2.57 -7.72 -6.49
CA ILE A 46 -1.67 -8.85 -6.77
C ILE A 46 -2.32 -10.14 -6.28
N TYR A 47 -2.37 -11.14 -7.15
CA TYR A 47 -2.93 -12.45 -6.88
C TYR A 47 -1.87 -13.54 -7.08
N ILE A 48 -1.86 -14.53 -6.19
CA ILE A 48 -0.95 -15.68 -6.25
C ILE A 48 -1.74 -16.98 -6.07
N PHE A 49 -1.21 -18.09 -6.57
CA PHE A 49 -1.82 -19.41 -6.40
C PHE A 49 -1.76 -19.84 -4.94
N ALA A 50 -2.87 -20.34 -4.39
CA ALA A 50 -2.88 -20.81 -3.01
C ALA A 50 -2.14 -22.14 -2.83
N LYS A 51 -2.21 -23.00 -3.85
CA LYS A 51 -1.52 -24.29 -3.93
C LYS A 51 -0.88 -24.42 -5.32
N PRO A 52 0.34 -23.90 -5.54
CA PRO A 52 0.99 -23.98 -6.85
C PRO A 52 1.34 -25.43 -7.20
N ALA A 53 0.86 -25.92 -8.34
CA ALA A 53 0.97 -27.31 -8.77
C ALA A 53 2.33 -27.63 -9.43
N ASN A 54 2.94 -26.67 -10.12
CA ASN A 54 4.17 -26.86 -10.88
C ASN A 54 5.21 -25.77 -10.57
N GLN A 55 6.43 -25.93 -11.10
CA GLN A 55 7.53 -24.98 -10.85
C GLN A 55 7.22 -23.58 -11.41
N GLN A 56 6.57 -23.48 -12.57
CA GLN A 56 6.21 -22.20 -13.17
C GLN A 56 5.27 -21.37 -12.28
N GLU A 57 4.29 -22.01 -11.63
CA GLU A 57 3.38 -21.37 -10.67
C GLU A 57 4.10 -20.95 -9.38
N ARG A 58 5.07 -21.74 -8.91
CA ARG A 58 5.92 -21.38 -7.76
C ARG A 58 6.78 -20.16 -8.08
N ASP A 59 7.39 -20.14 -9.26
CA ASP A 59 8.21 -19.02 -9.72
C ASP A 59 7.36 -17.76 -9.93
N PHE A 60 6.15 -17.90 -10.47
CA PHE A 60 5.17 -16.83 -10.57
C PHE A 60 4.83 -16.25 -9.18
N ASN A 61 4.50 -17.12 -8.22
CA ASN A 61 4.22 -16.70 -6.85
C ASN A 61 5.42 -15.96 -6.23
N ALA A 62 6.64 -16.43 -6.44
CA ALA A 62 7.86 -15.79 -5.93
C ALA A 62 8.05 -14.39 -6.53
N ARG A 63 7.89 -14.24 -7.86
CA ARG A 63 7.99 -12.93 -8.54
C ARG A 63 6.92 -11.95 -8.04
N MET A 64 5.68 -12.41 -7.91
CA MET A 64 4.57 -11.58 -7.44
C MET A 64 4.71 -11.20 -5.96
N MET A 65 5.19 -12.12 -5.11
CA MET A 65 5.48 -11.83 -3.71
C MET A 65 6.60 -10.79 -3.58
N LYS A 66 7.65 -10.88 -4.40
CA LYS A 66 8.74 -9.88 -4.43
C LYS A 66 8.19 -8.47 -4.76
N LYS A 67 7.33 -8.36 -5.77
CA LYS A 67 6.65 -7.09 -6.11
C LYS A 67 5.83 -6.55 -4.95
N ALA A 68 5.07 -7.41 -4.26
CA ALA A 68 4.27 -7.00 -3.12
C ALA A 68 5.11 -6.51 -1.92
N VAL A 69 6.28 -7.13 -1.68
CA VAL A 69 7.23 -6.68 -0.65
C VAL A 69 7.79 -5.31 -1.00
N ILE A 70 8.14 -5.04 -2.26
CA ILE A 70 8.60 -3.72 -2.70
C ILE A 70 7.54 -2.65 -2.40
N LEU A 71 6.27 -2.91 -2.75
CA LEU A 71 5.17 -1.98 -2.45
C LEU A 71 4.98 -1.77 -0.93
N ARG A 72 5.10 -2.85 -0.14
CA ARG A 72 5.06 -2.75 1.33
C ARG A 72 6.17 -1.84 1.86
N ASN A 73 7.38 -1.99 1.34
CA ASN A 73 8.53 -1.20 1.79
C ASN A 73 8.37 0.27 1.41
N GLN A 74 7.90 0.57 0.19
CA GLN A 74 7.58 1.94 -0.23
C GLN A 74 6.53 2.58 0.69
N ARG A 75 5.48 1.85 1.08
CA ARG A 75 4.48 2.33 2.04
C ARG A 75 5.06 2.55 3.43
N TYR A 76 5.94 1.67 3.89
CA TYR A 76 6.63 1.82 5.16
C TYR A 76 7.51 3.07 5.18
N GLU A 77 8.31 3.30 4.13
CA GLU A 77 9.14 4.50 3.99
C GLU A 77 8.28 5.78 3.97
N ALA A 78 7.16 5.79 3.25
CA ALA A 78 6.24 6.93 3.23
C ALA A 78 5.68 7.25 4.62
N ILE A 79 5.22 6.23 5.36
CA ILE A 79 4.72 6.39 6.73
C ILE A 79 5.83 6.85 7.67
N PHE A 80 7.03 6.29 7.55
CA PHE A 80 8.18 6.73 8.34
C PHE A 80 8.51 8.20 8.09
N ASN A 81 8.54 8.62 6.82
CA ASN A 81 8.82 10.01 6.45
C ASN A 81 7.77 10.96 7.02
N GLU A 82 6.48 10.66 6.83
CA GLU A 82 5.38 11.47 7.35
C GLU A 82 5.38 11.55 8.89
N ASN A 83 5.70 10.45 9.56
CA ASN A 83 5.76 10.41 11.02
C ASN A 83 6.86 11.31 11.59
N ASN A 84 8.00 11.37 10.90
CA ASN A 84 9.17 12.13 11.31
C ASN A 84 9.27 13.53 10.66
N GLY A 85 8.27 13.93 9.86
CA GLY A 85 8.25 15.25 9.21
C GLY A 85 9.24 15.39 8.05
N PHE A 86 9.73 14.29 7.49
CA PHE A 86 10.56 14.33 6.29
C PHE A 86 9.70 14.61 5.06
N PHE A 87 10.17 15.50 4.19
CA PHE A 87 9.52 15.76 2.90
C PHE A 87 9.63 14.52 2.02
N ASP A 88 8.47 13.98 1.64
CA ASP A 88 8.41 12.92 0.64
C ASP A 88 8.74 13.50 -0.74
N LYS A 89 9.94 13.19 -1.25
CA LYS A 89 10.42 13.64 -2.57
C LYS A 89 9.45 13.31 -3.71
N THR A 90 8.62 12.27 -3.55
CA THR A 90 7.59 11.93 -4.56
C THR A 90 6.43 12.93 -4.58
N LYS A 91 6.13 13.57 -3.44
CA LYS A 91 5.13 14.63 -3.30
C LYS A 91 5.70 16.03 -3.59
N MET A 92 7.02 16.18 -3.62
CA MET A 92 7.69 17.47 -3.94
C MET A 92 7.54 17.91 -5.41
N LYS A 93 7.00 17.07 -6.30
CA LYS A 93 6.72 17.43 -7.71
C LYS A 93 5.33 18.06 -7.93
N GLY A 94 4.60 18.40 -6.86
CA GLY A 94 3.32 19.11 -6.98
C GLY A 94 3.53 20.55 -7.46
N ASP A 95 2.73 20.99 -8.43
CA ASP A 95 2.70 22.39 -8.84
C ASP A 95 2.11 23.24 -7.71
N PHE A 96 2.96 24.08 -7.13
CA PHE A 96 2.61 24.99 -6.05
C PHE A 96 1.43 25.89 -6.43
N LEU A 97 1.38 26.38 -7.67
CA LEU A 97 0.30 27.23 -8.15
C LEU A 97 -1.01 26.46 -8.28
N ALA A 98 -0.96 25.19 -8.73
CA ALA A 98 -2.14 24.34 -8.83
C ALA A 98 -2.77 24.06 -7.45
N TYR A 99 -1.96 23.87 -6.41
CA TYR A 99 -2.44 23.68 -5.05
C TYR A 99 -3.22 24.89 -4.53
N PHE A 100 -2.67 26.10 -4.69
CA PHE A 100 -3.34 27.32 -4.22
C PHE A 100 -4.55 27.70 -5.08
N LYS A 101 -4.52 27.42 -6.39
CA LYS A 101 -5.72 27.58 -7.24
C LYS A 101 -6.87 26.71 -6.74
N GLY A 102 -6.63 25.42 -6.49
CA GLY A 102 -7.67 24.52 -5.98
C GLY A 102 -8.17 24.84 -4.57
N LEU A 103 -7.41 25.60 -3.77
CA LEU A 103 -7.84 26.16 -2.49
C LEU A 103 -8.69 27.42 -2.65
N ALA A 104 -8.36 28.27 -3.62
CA ALA A 104 -9.08 29.50 -3.91
C ALA A 104 -10.42 29.25 -4.65
N ASP A 105 -10.48 28.19 -5.44
CA ASP A 105 -11.69 27.76 -6.17
C ASP A 105 -12.68 26.95 -5.30
N ARG A 106 -12.39 26.81 -4.00
CA ARG A 106 -13.17 26.02 -3.03
C ARG A 106 -13.90 26.92 -2.03
#